data_AF-A0A6I7NY72-F1
#
_entry.id   AF-A0A6I7NY72-F1
#
_cell.length_a   1.000
_cell.length_b   1.000
_cell.length_c   1.000
_cell.angle_alpha   90.00
_cell.angle_beta   90.00
_cell.angle_gamma   90.00
#
_symmetry.space_group_name_H-M   'P 1'
#
loop_
_entity.id
_entity.type
_entity.pdbx_description
1 polymer ?
#
loop_
_entity_poly.entity_id
_entity_poly.type
_entity_poly.pdbx_seq_one_letter_code
_entity_poly.pdbx_strand_id
1 'polypeptide(L)' 'MAKLLKCQTVTVTVPPPGSYPYICTYPGHFTMMQGRLISQ' A
#
# COMPACT_ATOMS: atom_id res chain seq x y z
N MET A 1 8.19 -11.86 -24.57
CA MET A 1 7.99 -12.12 -23.14
C MET A 1 8.47 -10.91 -22.35
N ALA A 2 7.60 -9.93 -22.12
CA ALA A 2 7.85 -8.80 -21.22
C ALA A 2 6.60 -8.68 -20.36
N LYS A 3 6.64 -9.24 -19.16
CA LYS A 3 5.56 -9.08 -18.18
C LYS A 3 5.49 -7.58 -17.90
N LEU A 4 4.43 -6.93 -18.39
CA LEU A 4 4.22 -5.49 -18.28
C LEU A 4 4.18 -5.13 -16.78
N LEU A 5 5.30 -4.69 -16.21
CA LEU A 5 5.32 -4.17 -14.84
C LEU A 5 4.55 -2.86 -14.87
N LYS A 6 3.27 -2.91 -14.49
CA LYS A 6 2.39 -1.75 -14.55
C LYS A 6 2.57 -0.93 -13.27
N CYS A 7 3.36 0.14 -13.36
CA CYS A 7 3.48 1.11 -12.28
C CYS A 7 2.15 1.89 -12.15
N GLN A 8 1.65 2.03 -10.92
CA GLN A 8 0.50 2.86 -10.60
C GLN A 8 0.88 3.79 -9.46
N THR A 9 0.41 5.04 -9.53
CA THR A 9 0.62 6.06 -8.51
C THR A 9 -0.73 6.48 -7.96
N VAL A 10 -0.82 6.66 -6.64
CA VAL A 10 -2.03 7.12 -5.95
C VAL A 10 -1.65 8.27 -5.03
N THR A 11 -2.42 9.35 -5.08
CA THR A 11 -2.25 10.51 -4.18
C THR A 11 -3.33 10.44 -3.10
N VAL A 12 -2.92 10.53 -1.84
CA VAL A 12 -3.81 10.55 -0.69
C VAL A 12 -3.46 11.72 0.22
N THR A 13 -4.47 12.38 0.76
CA THR A 13 -4.29 13.37 1.82
C THR A 13 -4.17 12.62 3.14
N VAL A 14 -3.02 12.76 3.80
CA VAL A 14 -2.75 12.07 5.07
C VAL A 14 -3.54 12.75 6.19
N PRO A 15 -4.32 12.02 7.00
CA PRO A 15 -5.05 12.60 8.13
C PRO A 15 -4.10 12.97 9.28
N PRO A 16 -4.60 13.49 10.42
CA PRO A 16 -3.79 13.85 11.59
C PRO A 16 -2.78 12.78 12.04
N PRO A 17 -1.77 13.13 12.85
CA PRO A 17 -0.70 12.21 13.24
C PRO A 17 -1.23 10.86 13.72
N GLY A 18 -0.69 9.79 13.13
CA GLY A 18 -1.25 8.46 13.30
C GLY A 18 -0.53 7.39 12.50
N SER A 19 -1.01 6.16 12.66
CA SER A 19 -0.45 4.99 12.00
C SER A 19 -1.51 4.33 11.12
N TYR A 20 -1.29 4.36 9.81
CA TYR A 20 -2.24 3.90 8.80
C TYR A 20 -1.73 2.60 8.16
N PRO A 21 -2.36 1.45 8.45
CA PRO A 21 -1.99 0.20 7.81
C PRO A 21 -2.39 0.22 6.34
N TYR A 22 -1.51 -0.26 5.47
CA TYR A 22 -1.82 -0.52 4.07
C TYR A 22 -1.52 -1.98 3.74
N ILE A 23 -2.41 -2.58 2.95
CA ILE A 23 -2.34 -3.99 2.58
C ILE A 23 -2.45 -4.13 1.07
N CYS A 24 -1.83 -5.19 0.54
CA CYS A 24 -2.20 -5.68 -0.78
C CYS A 24 -3.49 -6.51 -0.64
N THR A 25 -4.54 -6.10 -1.35
CA THR A 25 -5.86 -6.77 -1.31
C THR A 25 -5.97 -7.96 -2.26
N TYR A 26 -4.88 -8.32 -2.95
CA TYR A 26 -4.86 -9.52 -3.76
C TYR A 26 -5.11 -10.75 -2.86
N PRO A 27 -6.04 -11.65 -3.24
CA PRO A 27 -6.43 -12.76 -2.38
C PRO A 27 -5.23 -13.55 -1.85
N GLY A 28 -5.14 -13.67 -0.53
CA GLY A 28 -4.07 -14.40 0.16
C GLY A 28 -2.74 -13.65 0.36
N HIS A 29 -2.54 -12.46 -0.23
CA HIS A 29 -1.27 -11.73 -0.11
C HIS A 29 -1.15 -10.89 1.17
N PHE A 30 -2.25 -10.46 1.76
CA PHE A 30 -2.25 -9.56 2.93
C PHE A 30 -1.49 -10.12 4.14
N THR A 31 -1.34 -11.45 4.24
CA THR A 31 -0.60 -12.12 5.33
C THR A 31 0.89 -11.77 5.31
N MET A 32 1.46 -11.51 4.14
CA MET A 32 2.88 -11.17 3.95
C MET A 32 3.08 -9.74 3.45
N MET A 33 2.16 -9.23 2.62
CA MET A 33 2.32 -7.95 1.92
C MET A 33 1.45 -6.86 2.57
N GLN A 34 1.96 -6.35 3.68
CA GLN A 34 1.36 -5.32 4.51
C GLN A 34 2.43 -4.37 5.06
N GLY A 35 2.05 -3.14 5.39
CA GLY A 35 2.93 -2.15 6.00
C GLY A 35 2.16 -1.07 6.75
N ARG A 36 2.88 -0.13 7.35
CA ARG A 36 2.29 0.98 8.11
C ARG A 36 2.89 2.30 7.63
N LEU A 37 2.03 3.22 7.22
CA LEU A 37 2.40 4.61 7.02
C LEU A 37 2.34 5.31 8.39
N ILE A 38 3.44 5.94 8.81
CA ILE A 38 3.50 6.73 10.04
C ILE A 38 3.48 8.19 9.64
N SER A 39 2.42 8.92 10.02
CA SER A 39 2.41 10.38 9.92
C SER A 39 2.75 10.96 11.29
N GLN A 40 3.85 11.73 11.32
CA GLN A 40 4.30 12.49 12.49
C GLN A 40 3.98 13.96 12.28
#